data_AF-A0A3M1PRI4-F1
#
_entry.id   AF-A0A3M1PRI4-F1
#
_cell.length_a   1.000
_cell.length_b   1.000
_cell.length_c   1.000
_cell.angle_alpha   90.00
_cell.angle_beta   90.00
_cell.angle_gamma   90.00
#
_symmetry.space_group_name_H-M   'P 1'
#
loop_
_entity.id
_entity.type
_entity.pdbx_description
1 polymer ?
#
loop_
_entity_poly.entity_id
_entity_poly.type
_entity_poly.pdbx_seq_one_letter_code
_entity_poly.pdbx_strand_id
1 'polypeptide(L)' 'ALKKILFSAILPLAMGFAAGAMLFVISDEIIPESHRLGYEKAATVGVMVGFVLMLVLDVTLG' A
#
# COMPACT_ATOMS: atom_id res chain seq x y z
N ALA A 1 -3.41 30.87 10.31
CA ALA A 1 -3.97 30.49 9.00
C ALA A 1 -2.92 29.85 8.07
N LEU A 2 -1.79 30.52 7.79
CA LEU A 2 -0.75 30.04 6.86
C LEU A 2 -0.19 28.63 7.20
N LYS A 3 0.08 28.35 8.48
CA LYS A 3 0.55 27.03 8.94
C LYS A 3 -0.46 25.91 8.63
N LYS A 4 -1.77 26.16 8.78
CA LYS A 4 -2.81 25.14 8.53
C LYS A 4 -2.89 24.76 7.05
N ILE A 5 -2.77 25.73 6.15
CA ILE A 5 -2.79 25.52 4.69
C ILE A 5 -1.55 24.76 4.23
N LEU A 6 -0.38 25.11 4.78
CA LEU A 6 0.87 24.44 4.43
C LEU A 6 0.86 22.96 4.88
N PHE A 7 0.41 22.69 6.11
CA PHE A 7 0.27 21.32 6.62
C PHE A 7 -0.83 20.53 5.89
N SER A 8 -1.95 21.17 5.54
CA SER A 8 -3.04 20.53 4.78
C SER A 8 -2.64 20.11 3.37
N ALA A 9 -1.62 20.76 2.77
CA ALA A 9 -1.14 20.41 1.42
C ALA A 9 0.04 19.42 1.46
N ILE A 10 0.99 19.62 2.37
CA ILE A 10 2.19 18.77 2.47
C ILE A 10 1.88 17.39 3.05
N LEU A 11 0.95 17.28 4.01
CA LEU A 11 0.63 16.02 4.66
C LEU A 11 0.07 14.96 3.68
N PRO A 12 -0.97 15.24 2.87
CA PRO A 12 -1.47 14.26 1.90
C PRO A 12 -0.43 13.95 0.81
N LEU A 13 0.42 14.92 0.44
CA LEU A 13 1.50 14.69 -0.52
C LEU A 13 2.54 13.70 0.03
N ALA A 14 2.97 13.88 1.28
CA ALA A 14 3.91 13.00 1.95
C ALA A 14 3.32 11.60 2.19
N MET A 15 2.05 11.52 2.58
CA MET A 15 1.33 10.24 2.72
C MET A 15 1.22 9.51 1.37
N GLY A 16 0.91 10.23 0.29
CA GLY A 16 0.89 9.68 -1.06
C GLY A 16 2.26 9.14 -1.50
N PHE A 17 3.34 9.87 -1.18
CA PHE A 17 4.70 9.42 -1.45
C PHE A 17 5.05 8.15 -0.66
N ALA A 18 4.71 8.09 0.64
CA ALA A 18 4.93 6.92 1.47
C ALA A 18 4.14 5.69 0.98
N ALA A 19 2.88 5.89 0.57
CA ALA A 19 2.07 4.83 -0.03
C ALA A 19 2.70 4.31 -1.33
N GLY A 20 3.20 5.21 -2.19
CA GLY A 20 3.92 4.84 -3.40
C GLY A 20 5.20 4.04 -3.13
N ALA A 21 5.98 4.43 -2.11
CA ALA A 21 7.17 3.69 -1.71
C ALA A 21 6.84 2.26 -1.25
N MET A 22 5.76 2.06 -0.49
CA MET A 22 5.30 0.74 -0.09
C MET A 22 4.88 -0.13 -1.29
N LEU A 23 4.21 0.44 -2.31
CA LEU A 23 3.86 -0.30 -3.53
C LEU A 23 5.09 -0.75 -4.33
N PHE A 24 6.15 0.07 -4.35
CA PHE A 24 7.42 -0.31 -4.99
C PHE A 24 8.07 -1.51 -4.27
N VAL A 25 8.19 -1.46 -2.94
CA VAL A 25 8.75 -2.56 -2.14
C VAL A 25 7.95 -3.86 -2.32
N ILE A 26 6.62 -3.77 -2.31
CA ILE A 26 5.76 -4.94 -2.54
C ILE A 26 6.03 -5.55 -3.93
N SER A 27 6.17 -4.72 -4.95
CA SER A 27 6.34 -5.18 -6.33
C SER A 27 7.73 -5.76 -6.62
N ASP A 28 8.77 -5.12 -6.08
CA ASP A 28 10.16 -5.43 -6.39
C ASP A 28 10.78 -6.46 -5.45
N GLU A 29 10.20 -6.65 -4.26
CA GLU A 29 10.71 -7.57 -3.26
C GLU A 29 9.71 -8.71 -2.97
N ILE A 30 8.47 -8.39 -2.57
CA ILE A 30 7.50 -9.40 -2.09
C ILE A 30 6.99 -10.33 -3.21
N ILE A 31 6.62 -9.78 -4.36
CA ILE A 31 6.15 -10.57 -5.53
C ILE A 31 7.27 -11.48 -6.08
N PRO A 32 8.49 -10.99 -6.37
CA PRO A 32 9.57 -11.83 -6.88
C PRO A 32 10.14 -12.83 -5.87
N GLU A 33 10.18 -12.51 -4.57
CA GLU A 33 10.57 -13.47 -3.51
C GLU A 33 9.65 -14.72 -3.54
N SER A 34 8.37 -14.50 -3.78
CA SER A 34 7.37 -15.56 -3.91
C SER A 34 7.52 -16.40 -5.20
N HIS A 35 7.98 -15.75 -6.27
CA HIS A 35 8.36 -16.38 -7.54
C HIS A 35 9.56 -17.34 -7.36
N ARG A 36 10.52 -16.97 -6.50
CA ARG A 36 11.71 -17.77 -6.18
C ARG A 36 11.40 -19.05 -5.38
N LEU A 37 10.25 -19.08 -4.71
CA LEU A 37 9.77 -20.21 -3.90
C LEU A 37 8.75 -21.10 -4.65
N GLY A 38 8.39 -20.77 -5.89
CA GLY A 38 7.46 -21.56 -6.72
C GLY A 38 5.97 -21.38 -6.41
N TYR A 39 5.62 -20.47 -5.49
CA TYR A 39 4.23 -20.20 -5.06
C TYR A 39 3.70 -18.84 -5.55
N GLU A 40 4.14 -18.43 -6.73
CA GLU A 40 3.86 -17.12 -7.32
C GLU A 40 2.38 -16.74 -7.31
N LYS A 41 1.50 -17.67 -7.72
CA LYS A 41 0.06 -17.41 -7.76
C LYS A 41 -0.55 -17.25 -6.37
N ALA A 42 -0.09 -18.02 -5.39
CA ALA A 42 -0.63 -17.97 -4.02
C ALA A 42 -0.24 -16.66 -3.33
N ALA A 43 0.97 -16.16 -3.56
CA ALA A 43 1.41 -14.89 -3.01
C ALA A 43 0.67 -13.69 -3.62
N THR A 44 0.54 -13.65 -4.95
CA THR A 44 -0.21 -12.58 -5.63
C THR A 44 -1.68 -12.57 -5.19
N VAL A 45 -2.31 -13.75 -5.09
CA VAL A 45 -3.67 -13.87 -4.57
C VAL A 45 -3.75 -13.43 -3.10
N GLY A 46 -2.76 -13.77 -2.28
CA GLY A 46 -2.69 -13.33 -0.87
C GLY A 46 -2.59 -11.82 -0.73
N VAL A 47 -1.76 -11.15 -1.53
CA VAL A 47 -1.64 -9.69 -1.57
C VAL A 47 -2.95 -9.05 -2.05
N MET A 48 -3.57 -9.58 -3.11
CA MET A 48 -4.86 -9.09 -3.60
C MET A 48 -5.97 -9.23 -2.55
N VAL A 49 -6.08 -10.39 -1.91
CA VAL A 49 -7.07 -10.63 -0.85
C VAL A 49 -6.81 -9.71 0.34
N GLY A 50 -5.56 -9.58 0.78
CA GLY A 50 -5.19 -8.67 1.87
C GLY A 50 -5.50 -7.20 1.56
N PHE A 51 -5.27 -6.76 0.32
CA PHE A 51 -5.61 -5.41 -0.13
C PHE A 51 -7.12 -5.17 -0.14
N VAL A 52 -7.90 -6.12 -0.68
CA VAL A 52 -9.37 -6.04 -0.64
C VAL A 52 -9.87 -6.04 0.81
N LEU A 53 -9.29 -6.87 1.67
CA LEU A 53 -9.68 -6.94 3.07
C LEU A 53 -9.35 -5.65 3.82
N MET A 54 -8.19 -5.04 3.56
CA MET A 54 -7.84 -3.70 4.04
C MET A 54 -8.89 -2.67 3.59
N LEU A 55 -9.26 -2.64 2.31
CA LEU A 55 -10.27 -1.69 1.81
C LEU A 55 -11.64 -1.91 2.45
N VAL A 56 -12.06 -3.16 2.63
CA VAL A 56 -13.32 -3.48 3.31
C VAL A 56 -13.28 -3.01 4.76
N LEU A 57 -12.18 -3.27 5.47
CA LEU A 57 -12.02 -2.80 6.85
C LEU A 57 -12.01 -1.27 6.94
N ASP A 58 -11.32 -0.57 6.04
CA ASP A 58 -11.29 0.91 6.01
C ASP A 58 -12.68 1.51 5.74
N VAL A 59 -13.47 0.91 4.84
CA VAL A 59 -14.84 1.35 4.55
C VAL A 59 -15.82 1.01 5.68
N THR A 60 -15.60 -0.09 6.40
CA THR A 60 -16.55 -0.57 7.44
C THR A 60 -16.24 -0.09 8.84
N LEU A 61 -14.95 0.11 9.18
CA LEU A 61 -14.51 0.69 10.45
C LEU A 61 -14.25 2.21 10.37
N GLY A 62 -14.24 2.78 9.16
CA GLY A 62 -14.05 4.20 8.90
C GLY A 62 -15.02 5.11 9.63
#